data_AF-A0A4V1S9F8-F1
#
_entry.id   AF-A0A4V1S9F8-F1
#
_cell.length_a   1.000
_cell.length_b   1.000
_cell.length_c   1.000
_cell.angle_alpha   90.00
_cell.angle_beta   90.00
_cell.angle_gamma   90.00
#
_symmetry.space_group_name_H-M   'P 1'
#
loop_
_entity.id
_entity.type
_entity.pdbx_description
1 polymer ?
#
loop_
_entity_poly.entity_id
_entity_poly.type
_entity_poly.pdbx_seq_one_letter_code
_entity_poly.pdbx_strand_id
1 'polypeptide(L)'
;MLPFHHAVLLTDPDGSLYVVDMYHGIIQHKTYMTTYLRKQTLDRGLDKPGSGHGRIYRIRATSGKMEPLRDIAALQGLDLVKVLMHPNAWQRETAQRLLVERRDPATVPFLEKLTAAGSTVARIHAIWTLEGMGALKAATLVPAIKGNDAKLQASALWACTSLPPDEMAKLGPILIATKAADREVLPYLVRALGPVGNAAAFSRIGQLLKSDGDRPFVREAAVSGLDKHETAFIDAELVKSKDAQLVEWLRQGARNAADKPAVEGPSLTGADLASWQRGKVMFHGEAACFGCHSADGAGMPNLGPPLDESGWVTGKPEILAKILLHGMTGPVKVGDETYTPDADMPGLGMNPSMTDQTLADIATYIRNEWSNKGAAVPAALVARERELTKSRTGKAWTAAELTR
;
A
#
# COMPACT_ATOMS: atom_id res chain seq x y z
N MET A 1 -33.42 24.89 9.77
CA MET A 1 -31.97 25.03 9.57
C MET A 1 -31.43 23.63 9.38
N LEU A 2 -31.00 23.27 8.16
CA LEU A 2 -30.35 21.97 7.95
C LEU A 2 -29.05 21.97 8.76
N PRO A 3 -28.71 20.88 9.46
CA PRO A 3 -27.50 20.81 10.25
C PRO A 3 -26.26 21.03 9.36
N PHE A 4 -25.31 21.80 9.90
CA PHE A 4 -24.01 22.07 9.29
C PHE A 4 -23.12 20.83 9.46
N HIS A 5 -22.51 20.35 8.37
CA HIS A 5 -21.65 19.17 8.41
C HIS A 5 -20.35 19.47 7.67
N HIS A 6 -19.27 19.70 8.42
CA HIS A 6 -17.93 19.87 7.84
C HIS A 6 -17.52 18.54 7.20
N ALA A 7 -17.49 18.48 5.87
CA ALA A 7 -17.06 17.27 5.19
C ALA A 7 -15.53 17.21 5.09
N VAL A 8 -14.85 18.33 4.81
CA VAL A 8 -13.36 18.40 4.80
C VAL A 8 -12.90 19.86 4.98
N LEU A 9 -11.77 20.06 5.69
CA LEU A 9 -11.00 21.31 5.72
C LEU A 9 -9.65 21.08 5.03
N LEU A 10 -9.27 21.93 4.07
CA LEU A 10 -8.03 21.80 3.29
C LEU A 10 -7.31 23.14 3.15
N THR A 11 -5.99 23.15 3.29
CA THR A 11 -5.17 24.33 2.99
C THR A 11 -4.94 24.45 1.48
N ASP A 12 -5.19 25.63 0.92
CA ASP A 12 -5.00 26.01 -0.50
C ASP A 12 -3.51 26.35 -0.77
N PRO A 13 -2.99 26.33 -2.02
CA PRO A 13 -1.60 26.66 -2.33
C PRO A 13 -1.17 28.05 -1.86
N ASP A 14 -2.10 28.99 -1.81
CA ASP A 14 -1.87 30.39 -1.42
C ASP A 14 -1.96 30.63 0.09
N GLY A 15 -2.25 29.59 0.87
CA GLY A 15 -2.42 29.62 2.32
C GLY A 15 -3.85 29.90 2.81
N SER A 16 -4.82 30.08 1.92
CA SER A 16 -6.25 30.13 2.29
C SER A 16 -6.78 28.74 2.68
N LEU A 17 -7.99 28.69 3.25
CA LEU A 17 -8.62 27.45 3.72
C LEU A 17 -9.87 27.14 2.88
N TYR A 18 -9.92 25.97 2.25
CA TYR A 18 -11.16 25.44 1.71
C TYR A 18 -11.97 24.72 2.78
N VAL A 19 -13.27 24.98 2.79
CA VAL A 19 -14.28 24.24 3.54
C VAL A 19 -15.24 23.61 2.56
N VAL A 20 -15.24 22.28 2.50
CA VAL A 20 -16.21 21.53 1.70
C VAL A 20 -17.36 21.14 2.62
N ASP A 21 -18.55 21.58 2.26
CA ASP A 21 -19.79 21.41 3.00
C ASP A 21 -20.80 20.64 2.15
N MET A 22 -21.46 19.66 2.76
CA MET A 22 -22.49 18.84 2.13
C MET A 22 -23.78 18.92 2.94
N TYR A 23 -24.86 19.32 2.27
CA TYR A 23 -26.19 19.36 2.87
C TYR A 23 -26.91 18.03 2.64
N HIS A 24 -26.82 17.13 3.61
CA HIS A 24 -27.60 15.88 3.62
C HIS A 24 -28.28 15.68 4.97
N GLY A 25 -29.55 15.23 4.95
CA GLY A 25 -30.36 15.11 6.16
C GLY A 25 -30.14 13.81 6.95
N ILE A 26 -29.32 12.88 6.44
CA ILE A 26 -28.99 11.60 7.08
C ILE A 26 -27.46 11.44 7.14
N ILE A 27 -26.91 11.06 8.31
CA ILE A 27 -25.46 10.87 8.52
C ILE A 27 -25.08 9.37 8.45
N GLN A 28 -26.05 8.47 8.40
CA GLN A 28 -25.86 7.01 8.43
C GLN A 28 -26.55 6.31 7.25
N HIS A 29 -26.07 5.12 6.89
CA HIS A 29 -26.73 4.32 5.86
C HIS A 29 -28.14 3.90 6.31
N LYS A 30 -29.11 3.90 5.36
CA LYS A 30 -30.54 3.61 5.61
C LYS A 30 -30.82 2.28 6.34
N THR A 31 -29.90 1.33 6.23
CA THR A 31 -29.99 -0.01 6.84
C THR A 31 -29.85 0.03 8.37
N TYR A 32 -29.13 1.00 8.93
CA TYR A 32 -28.86 1.09 10.38
C TYR A 32 -29.84 2.02 11.12
N MET A 33 -30.86 2.52 10.43
CA MET A 33 -31.88 3.37 11.04
C MET A 33 -32.92 2.53 11.79
N THR A 34 -33.13 2.86 13.07
CA THR A 34 -34.29 2.33 13.81
C THR A 34 -35.59 2.73 13.11
N THR A 35 -36.66 1.97 13.35
CA THR A 35 -37.99 2.27 12.78
C THR A 35 -38.47 3.68 13.15
N TYR A 36 -38.21 4.13 14.38
CA TYR A 36 -38.48 5.50 14.83
C TYR A 36 -37.71 6.55 14.02
N LEU A 37 -36.39 6.39 13.87
CA LEU A 37 -35.56 7.34 13.12
C LEU A 37 -35.91 7.36 11.64
N ARG A 38 -36.17 6.20 11.03
CA ARG A 38 -36.62 6.09 9.63
C ARG A 38 -37.90 6.88 9.41
N LYS A 39 -38.88 6.73 10.32
CA LYS A 39 -40.12 7.50 10.26
C LYS A 39 -39.86 9.01 10.36
N GLN A 40 -39.07 9.46 11.35
CA GLN A 40 -38.73 10.88 11.49
C GLN A 40 -38.01 11.45 10.26
N THR A 41 -37.12 10.66 9.65
CA THR A 41 -36.39 11.06 8.44
C THR A 41 -37.31 11.23 7.25
N LEU A 42 -38.20 10.27 7.00
CA LEU A 42 -39.16 10.33 5.89
C LEU A 42 -40.19 11.45 6.10
N ASP A 43 -40.75 11.57 7.30
CA ASP A 43 -41.76 12.59 7.66
C ASP A 43 -41.20 14.01 7.49
N ARG A 44 -39.90 14.19 7.69
CA ARG A 44 -39.19 15.48 7.54
C ARG A 44 -38.51 15.64 6.18
N GLY A 45 -38.62 14.66 5.28
CA GLY A 45 -37.99 14.66 3.96
C GLY A 45 -36.46 14.74 3.98
N LEU A 46 -35.83 14.22 5.04
CA LEU A 46 -34.38 14.27 5.26
C LEU A 46 -33.61 13.25 4.40
N ASP A 47 -34.31 12.27 3.83
CA ASP A 47 -33.80 11.29 2.86
C ASP A 47 -33.63 11.83 1.45
N LYS A 48 -34.23 12.99 1.18
CA LYS A 48 -34.09 13.68 -0.10
C LYS A 48 -32.74 14.40 -0.14
N PRO A 49 -32.17 14.65 -1.33
CA PRO A 49 -31.06 15.59 -1.47
C PRO A 49 -31.43 16.90 -0.75
N GLY A 50 -30.52 17.45 0.05
CA GLY A 50 -30.76 18.72 0.74
C GLY A 50 -31.21 19.80 -0.25
N SER A 51 -31.89 20.85 0.23
CA SER A 51 -32.28 21.97 -0.64
C SER A 51 -31.03 22.73 -1.10
N GLY A 52 -30.52 22.37 -2.28
CA GLY A 52 -29.38 23.00 -2.94
C GLY A 52 -28.20 22.06 -3.19
N HIS A 53 -27.15 22.62 -3.80
CA HIS A 53 -25.86 21.93 -3.93
C HIS A 53 -25.06 22.11 -2.64
N GLY A 54 -24.19 21.14 -2.32
CA GLY A 54 -23.10 21.38 -1.36
C GLY A 54 -22.29 22.61 -1.74
N ARG A 55 -21.50 23.14 -0.81
CA ARG A 55 -20.74 24.38 -1.03
C ARG A 55 -19.25 24.14 -0.78
N ILE A 56 -18.43 24.80 -1.58
CA ILE A 56 -17.00 24.92 -1.35
C ILE A 56 -16.74 26.38 -1.00
N TYR A 57 -16.42 26.64 0.25
CA TYR A 57 -16.03 27.97 0.72
C TYR A 57 -14.53 28.11 0.66
N ARG A 58 -14.05 29.25 0.17
CA ARG A 58 -12.64 29.63 0.29
C ARG A 58 -12.53 30.75 1.32
N ILE A 59 -11.91 30.45 2.44
CA ILE A 59 -11.74 31.37 3.56
C ILE A 59 -10.33 31.95 3.50
N ARG A 60 -10.25 33.27 3.34
CA ARG A 60 -9.00 34.02 3.29
C ARG A 60 -8.96 35.05 4.41
N ALA A 61 -7.80 35.19 5.06
CA ALA A 61 -7.58 36.28 6.00
C ALA A 61 -7.64 37.64 5.28
N THR A 62 -8.41 38.58 5.84
CA THR A 62 -8.55 39.93 5.27
C THR A 62 -7.24 40.72 5.29
N SER A 63 -6.35 40.44 6.24
CA SER A 63 -5.08 41.15 6.44
C SER A 63 -3.82 40.25 6.34
N GLY A 64 -3.87 39.15 5.60
CA GLY A 64 -2.73 38.23 5.39
C GLY A 64 -2.11 38.31 4.00
N LYS A 65 -0.78 38.18 3.91
CA LYS A 65 -0.08 37.99 2.63
C LYS A 65 -0.42 36.60 2.09
N MET A 66 -0.94 36.55 0.86
CA MET A 66 -1.11 35.27 0.15
C MET A 66 0.23 34.81 -0.39
N GLU A 67 0.44 33.49 -0.38
CA GLU A 67 1.59 32.91 -1.07
C GLU A 67 1.41 33.07 -2.59
N PRO A 68 2.47 33.42 -3.33
CA PRO A 68 2.41 33.48 -4.78
C PRO A 68 2.05 32.11 -5.36
N LEU A 69 1.14 32.10 -6.33
CA LEU A 69 0.86 30.89 -7.10
C LEU A 69 2.11 30.51 -7.89
N ARG A 70 2.66 29.34 -7.58
CA ARG A 70 3.81 28.74 -8.27
C ARG A 70 3.34 27.46 -8.94
N ASP A 71 3.67 27.29 -10.20
CA ASP A 71 3.46 26.01 -10.88
C ASP A 71 4.50 25.00 -10.39
N ILE A 72 4.14 24.22 -9.37
CA ILE A 72 5.01 23.16 -8.83
C ILE A 72 5.24 22.06 -9.89
N ALA A 73 4.26 21.82 -10.77
CA ALA A 73 4.37 20.77 -11.79
C ALA A 73 5.45 21.09 -12.84
N ALA A 74 5.75 22.36 -13.08
CA ALA A 74 6.85 22.75 -13.95
C ALA A 74 8.25 22.59 -13.32
N LEU A 75 8.35 22.44 -12.00
CA LEU A 75 9.65 22.33 -11.31
C LEU A 75 10.30 20.97 -11.51
N GLN A 76 11.64 20.93 -11.49
CA GLN A 76 12.44 19.70 -11.64
C GLN A 76 13.62 19.69 -10.66
N GLY A 77 14.24 18.53 -10.50
CA GLY A 77 15.50 18.37 -9.77
C GLY A 77 15.47 19.00 -8.37
N LEU A 78 16.53 19.75 -8.05
CA LEU A 78 16.71 20.41 -6.75
C LEU A 78 15.59 21.41 -6.43
N ASP A 79 15.04 22.12 -7.42
CA ASP A 79 14.04 23.15 -7.16
C ASP A 79 12.69 22.57 -6.74
N LEU A 80 12.37 21.35 -7.17
CA LEU A 80 11.23 20.58 -6.67
C LEU A 80 11.51 20.04 -5.26
N VAL A 81 12.72 19.52 -5.00
CA VAL A 81 13.12 19.02 -3.66
C VAL A 81 13.05 20.12 -2.60
N LYS A 82 13.45 21.37 -2.92
CA LYS A 82 13.34 22.52 -2.01
C LYS A 82 11.90 22.76 -1.53
N VAL A 83 10.88 22.40 -2.31
CA VAL A 83 9.47 22.61 -1.93
C VAL A 83 9.06 21.72 -0.77
N LEU A 84 9.75 20.60 -0.52
CA LEU A 84 9.53 19.77 0.69
C LEU A 84 9.82 20.50 2.00
N MET A 85 10.50 21.65 1.94
CA MET A 85 10.78 22.51 3.09
C MET A 85 9.76 23.62 3.28
N HIS A 86 8.76 23.73 2.41
CA HIS A 86 7.79 24.83 2.42
C HIS A 86 6.89 24.78 3.66
N PRO A 87 6.50 25.93 4.29
CA PRO A 87 5.64 25.92 5.48
C PRO A 87 4.21 25.41 5.22
N ASN A 88 3.66 25.67 4.03
CA ASN A 88 2.36 25.16 3.59
C ASN A 88 2.40 23.66 3.25
N ALA A 89 1.54 22.86 3.89
CA ALA A 89 1.44 21.41 3.67
C ALA A 89 1.06 21.05 2.24
N TRP A 90 0.14 21.81 1.62
CA TRP A 90 -0.27 21.57 0.24
C TRP A 90 0.91 21.58 -0.73
N GLN A 91 1.83 22.53 -0.54
CA GLN A 91 3.04 22.67 -1.36
C GLN A 91 3.96 21.46 -1.18
N ARG A 92 4.21 21.05 0.07
CA ARG A 92 5.07 19.90 0.38
C ARG A 92 4.49 18.58 -0.15
N GLU A 93 3.22 18.34 0.10
CA GLU A 93 2.53 17.11 -0.32
C GLU A 93 2.43 17.01 -1.84
N THR A 94 2.15 18.13 -2.52
CA THR A 94 2.18 18.20 -3.99
C THR A 94 3.57 17.90 -4.53
N ALA A 95 4.62 18.49 -3.93
CA ALA A 95 5.99 18.22 -4.35
C ALA A 95 6.41 16.77 -4.10
N GLN A 96 6.07 16.19 -2.93
CA GLN A 96 6.34 14.79 -2.64
C GLN A 96 5.64 13.86 -3.63
N ARG A 97 4.35 14.08 -3.91
CA ARG A 97 3.61 13.30 -4.92
C ARG A 97 4.33 13.34 -6.27
N LEU A 98 4.68 14.54 -6.75
CA LEU A 98 5.36 14.69 -8.05
C LEU A 98 6.74 14.02 -8.07
N LEU A 99 7.51 14.07 -6.98
CA LEU A 99 8.79 13.37 -6.87
C LEU A 99 8.60 11.85 -6.92
N VAL A 100 7.59 11.33 -6.20
CA VAL A 100 7.27 9.89 -6.15
C VAL A 100 6.74 9.38 -7.49
N GLU A 101 5.89 10.13 -8.18
CA GLU A 101 5.36 9.77 -9.49
C GLU A 101 6.44 9.77 -10.57
N ARG A 102 7.34 10.77 -10.56
CA ARG A 102 8.39 10.90 -11.58
C ARG A 102 9.56 9.97 -11.37
N ARG A 103 9.88 9.65 -10.11
CA ARG A 103 11.04 8.82 -9.72
C ARG A 103 12.36 9.24 -10.39
N ASP A 104 12.56 10.55 -10.58
CA ASP A 104 13.77 11.08 -11.21
C ASP A 104 15.02 10.76 -10.37
N PRO A 105 15.94 9.90 -10.83
CA PRO A 105 17.14 9.53 -10.08
C PRO A 105 18.03 10.72 -9.72
N ALA A 106 17.99 11.81 -10.51
CA ALA A 106 18.76 13.01 -10.24
C ALA A 106 18.35 13.72 -8.94
N THR A 107 17.16 13.43 -8.41
CA THR A 107 16.67 14.01 -7.14
C THR A 107 17.16 13.29 -5.90
N VAL A 108 17.56 12.02 -6.03
CA VAL A 108 17.94 11.14 -4.90
C VAL A 108 19.07 11.73 -4.04
N PRO A 109 20.18 12.24 -4.60
CA PRO A 109 21.26 12.81 -3.76
C PRO A 109 20.82 14.04 -2.96
N PHE A 110 19.89 14.85 -3.50
CA PHE A 110 19.35 16.01 -2.79
C PHE A 110 18.41 15.59 -1.66
N LEU A 111 17.62 14.55 -1.87
CA LEU A 111 16.74 13.97 -0.85
C LEU A 111 17.56 13.32 0.28
N GLU A 112 18.60 12.54 -0.05
CA GLU A 112 19.52 11.96 0.93
C GLU A 112 20.21 13.05 1.77
N LYS A 113 20.59 14.19 1.16
CA LYS A 113 21.11 15.33 1.92
C LYS A 113 20.05 15.98 2.81
N LEU A 114 18.81 16.08 2.33
CA LEU A 114 17.71 16.69 3.07
C LEU A 114 17.33 15.88 4.32
N THR A 115 17.42 14.54 4.28
CA THR A 115 17.18 13.68 5.47
C THR A 115 18.16 13.94 6.61
N ALA A 116 19.34 14.51 6.33
CA ALA A 116 20.37 14.81 7.33
C ALA A 116 20.29 16.24 7.89
N ALA A 117 19.88 17.23 7.08
CA ALA A 117 20.07 18.66 7.39
C ALA A 117 18.80 19.54 7.33
N GLY A 118 17.62 18.97 7.10
CA GLY A 118 16.34 19.71 7.07
C GLY A 118 15.69 19.95 8.44
N SER A 119 14.59 20.69 8.46
CA SER A 119 13.66 20.67 9.59
C SER A 119 13.05 19.28 9.78
N THR A 120 12.52 18.97 10.97
CA THR A 120 11.85 17.68 11.26
C THR A 120 10.87 17.28 10.15
N VAL A 121 9.98 18.19 9.77
CA VAL A 121 8.97 17.97 8.73
C VAL A 121 9.62 17.72 7.36
N ALA A 122 10.62 18.51 6.97
CA ALA A 122 11.30 18.33 5.69
C ALA A 122 12.07 17.00 5.61
N ARG A 123 12.71 16.59 6.71
CA ARG A 123 13.41 15.31 6.83
C ARG A 123 12.43 14.13 6.70
N ILE A 124 11.27 14.22 7.35
CA ILE A 124 10.19 13.23 7.22
C ILE A 124 9.71 13.14 5.77
N HIS A 125 9.39 14.26 5.12
CA HIS A 125 9.01 14.26 3.70
C HIS A 125 10.09 13.65 2.82
N ALA A 126 11.37 13.96 3.05
CA ALA A 126 12.47 13.40 2.27
C ALA A 126 12.61 11.88 2.45
N ILE A 127 12.48 11.35 3.67
CA ILE A 127 12.47 9.90 3.96
C ILE A 127 11.34 9.21 3.19
N TRP A 128 10.12 9.74 3.29
CA TRP A 128 8.94 9.16 2.64
C TRP A 128 8.92 9.34 1.12
N THR A 129 9.57 10.38 0.62
CA THR A 129 9.78 10.54 -0.82
C THR A 129 10.73 9.46 -1.34
N LEU A 130 11.85 9.22 -0.66
CA LEU A 130 12.78 8.16 -1.02
C LEU A 130 12.13 6.77 -0.94
N GLU A 131 11.29 6.53 0.07
CA GLU A 131 10.51 5.30 0.20
C GLU A 131 9.56 5.10 -0.99
N GLY A 132 8.71 6.09 -1.30
CA GLY A 132 7.76 5.97 -2.42
C GLY A 132 8.42 5.88 -3.81
N MET A 133 9.65 6.39 -3.94
CA MET A 133 10.48 6.23 -5.12
C MET A 133 11.16 4.84 -5.21
N GLY A 134 11.14 4.03 -4.15
CA GLY A 134 11.90 2.78 -4.06
C GLY A 134 13.41 2.99 -3.91
N ALA A 135 13.84 4.18 -3.46
CA ALA A 135 15.23 4.59 -3.35
C ALA A 135 15.73 4.71 -1.89
N LEU A 136 14.91 4.30 -0.91
CA LEU A 136 15.27 4.34 0.51
C LEU A 136 16.38 3.34 0.83
N LYS A 137 17.34 3.78 1.66
CA LYS A 137 18.44 2.96 2.17
C LYS A 137 18.57 3.07 3.67
N ALA A 138 19.10 2.04 4.31
CA ALA A 138 19.40 2.01 5.74
C ALA A 138 20.27 3.18 6.17
N ALA A 139 21.31 3.51 5.37
CA ALA A 139 22.24 4.60 5.66
C ALA A 139 21.52 5.95 5.88
N THR A 140 20.47 6.21 5.09
CA THR A 140 19.68 7.43 5.13
C THR A 140 18.84 7.57 6.40
N LEU A 141 18.45 6.45 7.01
CA LEU A 141 17.62 6.42 8.21
C LEU A 141 18.44 6.55 9.50
N VAL A 142 19.72 6.18 9.49
CA VAL A 142 20.57 6.14 10.69
C VAL A 142 20.56 7.44 11.50
N PRO A 143 20.70 8.65 10.90
CA PRO A 143 20.70 9.88 11.69
C PRO A 143 19.35 10.19 12.35
N ALA A 144 18.24 9.75 11.74
CA ALA A 144 16.90 9.93 12.27
C ALA A 144 16.62 8.92 13.40
N ILE A 145 16.99 7.65 13.22
CA ILE A 145 16.84 6.58 14.22
C ILE A 145 17.68 6.88 15.48
N LYS A 146 18.90 7.39 15.34
CA LYS A 146 19.77 7.76 16.47
C LYS A 146 19.42 9.12 17.08
N GLY A 147 18.57 9.91 16.43
CA GLY A 147 18.20 11.24 16.87
C GLY A 147 17.28 11.24 18.09
N ASN A 148 17.02 12.44 18.63
CA ASN A 148 16.16 12.65 19.79
C ASN A 148 14.86 13.42 19.47
N ASP A 149 14.52 13.55 18.19
CA ASP A 149 13.23 14.08 17.75
C ASP A 149 12.26 12.91 17.61
N ALA A 150 11.26 12.84 18.49
CA ALA A 150 10.37 11.69 18.59
C ALA A 150 9.56 11.43 17.29
N LYS A 151 9.07 12.48 16.63
CA LYS A 151 8.31 12.35 15.37
C LYS A 151 9.17 11.84 14.23
N LEU A 152 10.39 12.37 14.12
CA LEU A 152 11.33 11.93 13.10
C LEU A 152 11.84 10.51 13.37
N GLN A 153 12.16 10.18 14.63
CA GLN A 153 12.62 8.85 15.01
C GLN A 153 11.54 7.80 14.74
N ALA A 154 10.29 8.07 15.16
CA ALA A 154 9.14 7.21 14.85
C ALA A 154 8.94 7.04 13.34
N SER A 155 9.00 8.13 12.58
CA SER A 155 8.87 8.08 11.11
C SER A 155 9.97 7.23 10.46
N ALA A 156 11.21 7.34 10.91
CA ALA A 156 12.33 6.56 10.37
C ALA A 156 12.25 5.07 10.75
N LEU A 157 11.84 4.76 11.98
CA LEU A 157 11.59 3.38 12.43
C LEU A 157 10.42 2.74 11.69
N TRP A 158 9.40 3.53 11.35
CA TRP A 158 8.31 3.03 10.51
C TRP A 158 8.78 2.80 9.07
N ALA A 159 9.46 3.78 8.47
CA ALA A 159 9.97 3.69 7.10
C ALA A 159 10.94 2.50 6.92
N CYS A 160 11.72 2.14 7.95
CA CYS A 160 12.64 1.00 7.84
C CYS A 160 11.94 -0.34 7.61
N THR A 161 10.65 -0.47 7.96
CA THR A 161 9.87 -1.70 7.73
C THR A 161 9.58 -1.98 6.24
N SER A 162 9.80 -0.99 5.37
CA SER A 162 9.72 -1.14 3.90
C SER A 162 11.04 -1.58 3.27
N LEU A 163 12.16 -1.59 4.03
CA LEU A 163 13.47 -1.90 3.48
C LEU A 163 13.55 -3.38 3.08
N PRO A 164 14.28 -3.71 2.00
CA PRO A 164 14.58 -5.10 1.68
C PRO A 164 15.45 -5.74 2.78
N PRO A 165 15.44 -7.07 2.91
CA PRO A 165 16.11 -7.77 4.01
C PRO A 165 17.59 -7.43 4.18
N ASP A 166 18.33 -7.21 3.09
CA ASP A 166 19.75 -6.86 3.12
C ASP A 166 20.00 -5.45 3.69
N GLU A 167 19.13 -4.47 3.38
CA GLU A 167 19.19 -3.14 3.98
C GLU A 167 18.72 -3.17 5.44
N MET A 168 17.64 -3.90 5.74
CA MET A 168 17.13 -4.04 7.11
C MET A 168 18.17 -4.67 8.04
N ALA A 169 18.92 -5.67 7.57
CA ALA A 169 20.01 -6.29 8.33
C ALA A 169 21.09 -5.28 8.75
N LYS A 170 21.38 -4.27 7.92
CA LYS A 170 22.35 -3.20 8.24
C LYS A 170 21.89 -2.33 9.41
N LEU A 171 20.59 -2.23 9.65
CA LEU A 171 20.03 -1.49 10.78
C LEU A 171 19.99 -2.28 12.09
N GLY A 172 20.08 -3.61 12.06
CA GLY A 172 19.95 -4.46 13.24
C GLY A 172 20.73 -3.99 14.47
N PRO A 173 22.07 -3.80 14.38
CA PRO A 173 22.87 -3.31 15.50
C PRO A 173 22.45 -1.92 16.00
N ILE A 174 21.99 -1.04 15.09
CA ILE A 174 21.55 0.31 15.42
C ILE A 174 20.21 0.25 16.17
N LEU A 175 19.25 -0.54 15.67
CA LEU A 175 17.93 -0.71 16.28
C LEU A 175 18.05 -1.29 17.70
N ILE A 176 18.88 -2.31 17.88
CA ILE A 176 19.13 -2.92 19.20
C ILE A 176 19.66 -1.89 20.21
N ALA A 177 20.59 -1.03 19.77
CA ALA A 177 21.18 0.01 20.61
C ALA A 177 20.31 1.27 20.75
N THR A 178 19.21 1.39 20.00
CA THR A 178 18.41 2.62 19.96
C THR A 178 17.62 2.81 21.25
N LYS A 179 17.66 4.04 21.77
CA LYS A 179 16.80 4.52 22.83
C LYS A 179 15.69 5.36 22.22
N ALA A 180 14.45 5.06 22.59
CA ALA A 180 13.29 5.86 22.22
C ALA A 180 13.42 7.28 22.79
N ALA A 181 13.27 8.29 21.95
CA ALA A 181 13.30 9.70 22.30
C ALA A 181 12.13 10.08 23.21
N ASP A 182 10.97 9.47 22.99
CA ASP A 182 9.77 9.56 23.84
C ASP A 182 8.99 8.23 23.76
N ARG A 183 8.03 8.06 24.65
CA ARG A 183 7.09 6.95 24.77
C ARG A 183 6.33 6.69 23.47
N GLU A 184 6.03 7.72 22.68
CA GLU A 184 5.36 7.55 21.38
C GLU A 184 6.19 6.75 20.37
N VAL A 185 7.51 6.66 20.55
CA VAL A 185 8.42 5.95 19.64
C VAL A 185 8.46 4.44 19.92
N LEU A 186 8.12 4.02 21.13
CA LEU A 186 8.22 2.63 21.59
C LEU A 186 7.54 1.61 20.65
N PRO A 187 6.28 1.78 20.22
CA PRO A 187 5.66 0.81 19.30
C PRO A 187 6.42 0.69 17.97
N TYR A 188 6.95 1.79 17.44
CA TYR A 188 7.74 1.77 16.21
C TYR A 188 9.07 1.04 16.39
N LEU A 189 9.76 1.27 17.52
CA LEU A 189 11.02 0.60 17.82
C LEU A 189 10.82 -0.90 18.00
N VAL A 190 9.81 -1.30 18.78
CA VAL A 190 9.49 -2.71 19.03
C VAL A 190 9.15 -3.42 17.71
N ARG A 191 8.33 -2.80 16.87
CA ARG A 191 8.00 -3.34 15.54
C ARG A 191 9.24 -3.48 14.66
N ALA A 192 10.10 -2.45 14.62
CA ALA A 192 11.32 -2.48 13.81
C ALA A 192 12.34 -3.53 14.27
N LEU A 193 12.34 -3.92 15.55
CA LEU A 193 13.23 -4.96 16.06
C LEU A 193 12.83 -6.38 15.61
N GLY A 194 11.56 -6.62 15.30
CA GLY A 194 11.05 -7.95 14.96
C GLY A 194 11.74 -8.59 13.74
N PRO A 195 11.80 -7.92 12.57
CA PRO A 195 12.47 -8.46 11.38
C PRO A 195 13.97 -8.72 11.54
N VAL A 196 14.61 -8.16 12.58
CA VAL A 196 16.04 -8.42 12.87
C VAL A 196 16.27 -9.88 13.32
N GLY A 197 15.25 -10.51 13.94
CA GLY A 197 15.15 -11.97 14.05
C GLY A 197 16.25 -12.70 14.84
N ASN A 198 17.06 -11.99 15.64
CA ASN A 198 18.17 -12.59 16.39
C ASN A 198 18.01 -12.43 17.91
N ALA A 199 18.81 -13.20 18.67
CA ALA A 199 18.72 -13.25 20.14
C ALA A 199 18.86 -11.86 20.81
N ALA A 200 19.70 -10.97 20.27
CA ALA A 200 19.87 -9.63 20.83
C ALA A 200 18.63 -8.75 20.59
N ALA A 201 18.01 -8.85 19.41
CA ALA A 201 16.77 -8.17 19.11
C ALA A 201 15.59 -8.71 19.96
N PHE A 202 15.49 -10.03 20.11
CA PHE A 202 14.48 -10.65 20.99
C PHE A 202 14.65 -10.21 22.44
N SER A 203 15.87 -10.24 22.98
CA SER A 203 16.12 -9.74 24.33
C SER A 203 15.73 -8.27 24.48
N ARG A 204 15.99 -7.45 23.46
CA ARG A 204 15.57 -6.05 23.46
C ARG A 204 14.05 -5.88 23.46
N ILE A 205 13.32 -6.64 22.64
CA ILE A 205 11.85 -6.66 22.63
C ILE A 205 11.31 -7.10 23.99
N GLY A 206 11.86 -8.19 24.55
CA GLY A 206 11.48 -8.73 25.86
C GLY A 206 11.68 -7.70 27.00
N GLN A 207 12.77 -6.92 26.96
CA GLN A 207 12.99 -5.82 27.90
C GLN A 207 11.91 -4.73 27.76
N LEU A 208 11.61 -4.30 26.53
CA LEU A 208 10.61 -3.25 26.27
C LEU A 208 9.19 -3.69 26.65
N LEU A 209 8.85 -4.96 26.44
CA LEU A 209 7.57 -5.51 26.90
C LEU A 209 7.47 -5.56 28.43
N LYS A 210 8.57 -5.88 29.12
CA LYS A 210 8.62 -5.88 30.59
C LYS A 210 8.50 -4.47 31.18
N SER A 211 9.11 -3.47 30.55
CA SER A 211 9.08 -2.09 31.06
C SER A 211 7.87 -1.28 30.63
N ASP A 212 7.38 -1.50 29.40
CA ASP A 212 6.42 -0.61 28.73
C ASP A 212 5.29 -1.37 28.02
N GLY A 213 5.13 -2.68 28.25
CA GLY A 213 4.12 -3.51 27.57
C GLY A 213 2.66 -3.12 27.83
N ASP A 214 2.37 -2.43 28.94
CA ASP A 214 1.03 -1.92 29.26
C ASP A 214 0.72 -0.57 28.58
N ARG A 215 1.67 0.01 27.85
CA ARG A 215 1.44 1.23 27.08
C ARG A 215 0.64 0.92 25.80
N PRO A 216 -0.18 1.88 25.33
CA PRO A 216 -0.90 1.72 24.07
C PRO A 216 0.00 1.29 22.93
N PHE A 217 -0.42 0.24 22.22
CA PHE A 217 0.18 -0.27 20.99
C PHE A 217 1.56 -0.93 21.14
N VAL A 218 2.22 -0.92 22.30
CA VAL A 218 3.55 -1.55 22.45
C VAL A 218 3.45 -3.08 22.35
N ARG A 219 2.47 -3.68 23.05
CA ARG A 219 2.23 -5.13 23.00
C ARG A 219 1.77 -5.55 21.60
N GLU A 220 0.86 -4.81 20.99
CA GLU A 220 0.35 -5.06 19.64
C GLU A 220 1.45 -4.90 18.58
N ALA A 221 2.36 -3.93 18.75
CA ALA A 221 3.50 -3.75 17.86
C ALA A 221 4.49 -4.93 17.94
N ALA A 222 4.69 -5.52 19.12
CA ALA A 222 5.50 -6.74 19.24
C ALA A 222 4.82 -7.90 18.52
N VAL A 223 3.54 -8.14 18.80
CA VAL A 223 2.79 -9.26 18.21
C VAL A 223 2.73 -9.14 16.68
N SER A 224 2.44 -7.95 16.16
CA SER A 224 2.32 -7.73 14.71
C SER A 224 3.66 -7.53 14.00
N GLY A 225 4.76 -7.36 14.73
CA GLY A 225 6.06 -6.95 14.20
C GLY A 225 7.10 -8.05 14.11
N LEU A 226 6.88 -9.21 14.73
CA LEU A 226 7.87 -10.29 14.82
C LEU A 226 8.23 -10.95 13.48
N ASP A 227 7.43 -10.74 12.43
CA ASP A 227 7.77 -11.12 11.06
C ASP A 227 8.17 -12.60 10.92
N LYS A 228 7.28 -13.51 11.35
CA LYS A 228 7.48 -14.98 11.36
C LYS A 228 8.45 -15.51 12.41
N HIS A 229 8.95 -14.66 13.32
CA HIS A 229 9.82 -15.07 14.42
C HIS A 229 9.07 -15.36 15.74
N GLU A 230 7.75 -15.53 15.73
CA GLU A 230 6.94 -15.66 16.94
C GLU A 230 7.36 -16.86 17.80
N THR A 231 7.55 -18.03 17.21
CA THR A 231 7.98 -19.24 17.92
C THR A 231 9.38 -19.06 18.53
N ALA A 232 10.34 -18.55 17.75
CA ALA A 232 11.70 -18.31 18.22
C ALA A 232 11.74 -17.29 19.36
N PHE A 233 10.89 -16.25 19.29
CA PHE A 233 10.76 -15.26 20.35
C PHE A 233 10.12 -15.84 21.63
N ILE A 234 9.07 -16.67 21.49
CA ILE A 234 8.46 -17.36 22.64
C ILE A 234 9.51 -18.20 23.36
N ASP A 235 10.27 -19.00 22.62
CA ASP A 235 11.27 -19.91 23.18
C ASP A 235 12.43 -19.16 23.84
N ALA A 236 12.83 -18.02 23.28
CA ALA A 236 13.89 -17.19 23.83
C ALA A 236 13.46 -16.40 25.08
N GLU A 237 12.29 -15.78 25.08
CA GLU A 237 11.95 -14.72 26.05
C GLU A 237 10.72 -15.02 26.92
N LEU A 238 9.81 -15.90 26.47
CA LEU A 238 8.49 -16.05 27.08
C LEU A 238 8.18 -17.42 27.68
N VAL A 239 9.10 -18.40 27.64
CA VAL A 239 8.91 -19.74 28.24
C VAL A 239 8.48 -19.69 29.71
N LYS A 240 8.97 -18.70 30.46
CA LYS A 240 8.63 -18.47 31.88
C LYS A 240 7.67 -17.29 32.10
N SER A 241 7.09 -16.74 31.03
CA SER A 241 6.18 -15.61 31.12
C SER A 241 4.88 -16.02 31.82
N LYS A 242 4.36 -15.14 32.68
CA LYS A 242 3.03 -15.28 33.28
C LYS A 242 1.93 -14.66 32.42
N ASP A 243 2.29 -13.98 31.34
CA ASP A 243 1.36 -13.35 30.41
C ASP A 243 0.83 -14.37 29.40
N ALA A 244 -0.15 -15.17 29.84
CA ALA A 244 -0.73 -16.23 29.03
C ALA A 244 -1.43 -15.69 27.76
N GLN A 245 -2.00 -14.48 27.84
CA GLN A 245 -2.69 -13.86 26.71
C GLN A 245 -1.72 -13.48 25.60
N LEU A 246 -0.59 -12.84 25.95
CA LEU A 246 0.46 -12.51 24.98
C LEU A 246 1.01 -13.77 24.30
N VAL A 247 1.32 -14.81 25.09
CA VAL A 247 1.85 -16.07 24.54
C VAL A 247 0.84 -16.70 23.59
N GLU A 248 -0.46 -16.67 23.91
CA GLU A 248 -1.49 -17.22 23.03
C GLU A 248 -1.64 -16.42 21.74
N TRP A 249 -1.60 -15.08 21.79
CA TRP A 249 -1.62 -14.25 20.59
C TRP A 249 -0.45 -14.54 19.64
N LEU A 250 0.75 -14.72 20.20
CA LEU A 250 1.94 -15.06 19.43
C LEU A 250 1.85 -16.46 18.82
N ARG A 251 1.35 -17.44 19.57
CA ARG A 251 1.11 -18.80 19.05
C ARG A 251 0.06 -18.80 17.94
N GLN A 252 -1.01 -18.03 18.10
CA GLN A 252 -2.03 -17.88 17.05
C GLN A 252 -1.43 -17.23 15.80
N GLY A 253 -0.59 -16.19 15.95
CA GLY A 253 0.16 -15.59 14.85
C GLY A 253 1.04 -16.61 14.12
N ALA A 254 1.80 -17.41 14.87
CA ALA A 254 2.63 -18.47 14.33
C ALA A 254 1.83 -19.53 13.56
N ARG A 255 0.68 -19.97 14.09
CA ARG A 255 -0.23 -20.91 13.41
C ARG A 255 -0.76 -20.31 12.09
N ASN A 256 -1.26 -19.07 12.15
CA ASN A 256 -1.75 -18.38 10.96
C ASN A 256 -0.67 -18.20 9.88
N ALA A 257 0.60 -18.01 10.29
CA ALA A 257 1.73 -17.91 9.39
C ALA A 257 2.14 -19.28 8.80
N ALA A 258 2.00 -20.37 9.58
CA ALA A 258 2.31 -21.74 9.15
C ALA A 258 1.23 -22.35 8.25
N ASP A 259 -0.04 -22.02 8.49
CA ASP A 259 -1.19 -22.49 7.71
C ASP A 259 -1.26 -21.85 6.31
N LYS A 260 -0.50 -20.76 6.08
CA LYS A 260 -0.22 -20.27 4.74
C LYS A 260 1.01 -21.02 4.21
N PRO A 261 0.89 -21.88 3.18
CA PRO A 261 2.05 -22.51 2.59
C PRO A 261 3.06 -21.41 2.22
N ALA A 262 4.32 -21.60 2.60
CA ALA A 262 5.39 -20.71 2.19
C ALA A 262 5.33 -20.66 0.66
N VAL A 263 4.95 -19.50 0.12
CA VAL A 263 4.98 -19.27 -1.32
C VAL A 263 6.44 -19.39 -1.72
N GLU A 264 6.81 -20.56 -2.24
CA GLU A 264 8.13 -20.76 -2.83
C GLU A 264 8.28 -19.68 -3.90
N GLY A 265 9.34 -18.88 -3.78
CA GLY A 265 9.64 -17.82 -4.73
C GLY A 265 9.70 -18.34 -6.18
N PRO A 266 9.78 -17.42 -7.16
CA PRO A 266 9.74 -17.82 -8.56
C PRO A 266 10.85 -18.83 -8.87
N SER A 267 10.51 -19.87 -9.63
CA SER A 267 11.48 -20.84 -10.14
C SER A 267 12.29 -20.28 -11.32
N LEU A 268 11.98 -19.06 -11.76
CA LEU A 268 12.57 -18.36 -12.89
C LEU A 268 13.97 -17.81 -12.55
N THR A 269 14.80 -17.69 -13.59
CA THR A 269 16.15 -17.10 -13.48
C THR A 269 16.39 -16.10 -14.62
N GLY A 270 17.45 -15.29 -14.51
CA GLY A 270 17.87 -14.38 -15.57
C GLY A 270 16.78 -13.39 -16.01
N ALA A 271 16.55 -13.30 -17.32
CA ALA A 271 15.60 -12.37 -17.91
C ALA A 271 14.14 -12.66 -17.49
N ASP A 272 13.79 -13.92 -17.27
CA ASP A 272 12.45 -14.32 -16.84
C ASP A 272 12.17 -13.91 -15.40
N LEU A 273 13.18 -13.99 -14.52
CA LEU A 273 13.08 -13.45 -13.16
C LEU A 273 12.91 -11.93 -13.19
N ALA A 274 13.63 -11.23 -14.07
CA ALA A 274 13.45 -9.79 -14.24
C ALA A 274 12.05 -9.42 -14.77
N SER A 275 11.48 -10.23 -15.67
CA SER A 275 10.08 -10.13 -16.13
C SER A 275 9.10 -10.29 -14.96
N TRP A 276 9.27 -11.36 -14.16
CA TRP A 276 8.48 -11.60 -12.96
C TRP A 276 8.52 -10.43 -11.98
N GLN A 277 9.71 -9.85 -11.72
CA GLN A 277 9.88 -8.72 -10.82
C GLN A 277 9.11 -7.48 -11.29
N ARG A 278 9.18 -7.16 -12.59
CA ARG A 278 8.39 -6.06 -13.18
C ARG A 278 6.89 -6.37 -13.11
N GLY A 279 6.50 -7.61 -13.39
CA GLY A 279 5.11 -8.06 -13.34
C GLY A 279 4.50 -7.92 -11.95
N LYS A 280 5.26 -8.26 -10.92
CA LYS A 280 4.87 -8.07 -9.51
C LYS A 280 4.56 -6.60 -9.21
N VAL A 281 5.43 -5.68 -9.64
CA VAL A 281 5.22 -4.24 -9.45
C VAL A 281 3.93 -3.78 -10.14
N MET A 282 3.67 -4.26 -11.35
CA MET A 282 2.45 -3.89 -12.09
C MET A 282 1.18 -4.46 -11.46
N PHE A 283 1.20 -5.73 -11.02
CA PHE A 283 0.07 -6.42 -10.40
C PHE A 283 -0.39 -5.70 -9.12
N HIS A 284 0.54 -5.29 -8.28
CA HIS A 284 0.29 -4.56 -7.01
C HIS A 284 0.21 -3.03 -7.19
N GLY A 285 0.44 -2.54 -8.42
CA GLY A 285 0.55 -1.13 -8.74
C GLY A 285 -0.50 -0.68 -9.76
N GLU A 286 -0.04 -0.14 -10.88
CA GLU A 286 -0.87 0.56 -11.86
C GLU A 286 -1.94 -0.33 -12.53
N ALA A 287 -1.69 -1.64 -12.69
CA ALA A 287 -2.70 -2.54 -13.23
C ALA A 287 -3.79 -2.90 -12.19
N ALA A 288 -3.51 -2.67 -10.90
CA ALA A 288 -4.43 -2.85 -9.78
C ALA A 288 -5.13 -4.22 -9.69
N CYS A 289 -4.52 -5.27 -10.25
CA CYS A 289 -5.09 -6.62 -10.29
C CYS A 289 -5.40 -7.16 -8.87
N PHE A 290 -4.54 -6.84 -7.90
CA PHE A 290 -4.69 -7.23 -6.50
C PHE A 290 -6.00 -6.73 -5.87
N GLY A 291 -6.60 -5.66 -6.39
CA GLY A 291 -7.83 -5.10 -5.85
C GLY A 291 -9.04 -6.02 -6.00
N CYS A 292 -9.04 -6.87 -7.04
CA CYS A 292 -10.09 -7.87 -7.27
C CYS A 292 -9.62 -9.30 -6.99
N HIS A 293 -8.35 -9.59 -7.26
CA HIS A 293 -7.79 -10.95 -7.14
C HIS A 293 -7.03 -11.20 -5.83
N SER A 294 -7.03 -10.24 -4.91
CA SER A 294 -6.24 -10.24 -3.67
C SER A 294 -4.72 -10.21 -3.93
N ALA A 295 -3.96 -9.75 -2.93
CA ALA A 295 -2.49 -9.69 -3.03
C ALA A 295 -1.84 -11.08 -3.09
N ASP A 296 -2.52 -12.08 -2.54
CA ASP A 296 -2.11 -13.49 -2.53
C ASP A 296 -2.79 -14.33 -3.62
N GLY A 297 -3.48 -13.70 -4.58
CA GLY A 297 -4.07 -14.42 -5.73
C GLY A 297 -5.25 -15.33 -5.39
N ALA A 298 -5.69 -15.35 -4.13
CA ALA A 298 -6.80 -16.20 -3.68
C ALA A 298 -8.18 -15.73 -4.19
N GLY A 299 -8.24 -14.56 -4.84
CA GLY A 299 -9.50 -13.97 -5.28
C GLY A 299 -10.27 -13.30 -4.14
N MET A 300 -11.44 -12.76 -4.49
CA MET A 300 -12.41 -12.20 -3.57
C MET A 300 -13.82 -12.64 -3.97
N PRO A 301 -14.64 -13.14 -3.03
CA PRO A 301 -16.01 -13.54 -3.33
C PRO A 301 -16.79 -12.43 -4.05
N ASN A 302 -17.53 -12.81 -5.10
CA ASN A 302 -18.33 -11.93 -5.97
C ASN A 302 -17.58 -10.87 -6.79
N LEU A 303 -16.24 -10.81 -6.69
CA LEU A 303 -15.45 -9.79 -7.39
C LEU A 303 -14.44 -10.39 -8.38
N GLY A 304 -13.47 -11.15 -7.89
CA GLY A 304 -12.42 -11.75 -8.73
C GLY A 304 -12.21 -13.22 -8.37
N PRO A 305 -12.25 -14.16 -9.33
CA PRO A 305 -11.90 -15.55 -9.06
C PRO A 305 -10.43 -15.69 -8.67
N PRO A 306 -10.04 -16.80 -8.02
CA PRO A 306 -8.64 -17.08 -7.71
C PRO A 306 -7.79 -17.17 -8.99
N LEU A 307 -6.57 -16.63 -8.88
CA LEU A 307 -5.51 -16.75 -9.88
C LEU A 307 -4.51 -17.84 -9.52
N ASP A 308 -4.33 -18.12 -8.23
CA ASP A 308 -3.58 -19.29 -7.77
C ASP A 308 -4.32 -20.57 -8.15
N GLU A 309 -3.58 -21.60 -8.58
CA GLU A 309 -4.08 -22.88 -9.10
C GLU A 309 -5.07 -22.77 -10.27
N SER A 310 -5.21 -21.59 -10.87
CA SER A 310 -6.20 -21.34 -11.91
C SER A 310 -5.74 -21.84 -13.27
N GLY A 311 -6.51 -22.75 -13.88
CA GLY A 311 -6.24 -23.25 -15.23
C GLY A 311 -6.26 -22.17 -16.32
N TRP A 312 -6.96 -21.04 -16.08
CA TRP A 312 -6.94 -19.87 -16.97
C TRP A 312 -5.60 -19.13 -16.91
N VAL A 313 -4.89 -19.24 -15.78
CA VAL A 313 -3.57 -18.66 -15.57
C VAL A 313 -2.49 -19.62 -16.03
N THR A 314 -2.48 -20.86 -15.52
CA THR A 314 -1.39 -21.83 -15.74
C THR A 314 -1.48 -22.58 -17.08
N GLY A 315 -2.64 -22.58 -17.73
CA GLY A 315 -2.87 -23.20 -19.04
C GLY A 315 -2.16 -22.52 -20.21
N LYS A 316 -2.84 -22.45 -21.37
CA LYS A 316 -2.25 -21.87 -22.59
C LYS A 316 -2.00 -20.36 -22.42
N PRO A 317 -0.76 -19.86 -22.59
CA PRO A 317 -0.45 -18.45 -22.40
C PRO A 317 -1.20 -17.53 -23.37
N GLU A 318 -1.63 -18.03 -24.54
CA GLU A 318 -2.48 -17.30 -25.48
C GLU A 318 -3.86 -16.96 -24.91
N ILE A 319 -4.45 -17.88 -24.14
CA ILE A 319 -5.74 -17.66 -23.50
C ILE A 319 -5.59 -16.57 -22.44
N LEU A 320 -4.55 -16.65 -21.62
CA LEU A 320 -4.27 -15.64 -20.61
C LEU A 320 -4.01 -14.27 -21.26
N ALA A 321 -3.23 -14.20 -22.33
CA ALA A 321 -2.98 -12.95 -23.06
C ALA A 321 -4.30 -12.34 -23.58
N LYS A 322 -5.21 -13.15 -24.14
CA LYS A 322 -6.54 -12.69 -24.58
C LYS A 322 -7.39 -12.15 -23.44
N ILE A 323 -7.36 -12.80 -22.27
CA ILE A 323 -8.05 -12.34 -21.05
C ILE A 323 -7.47 -11.01 -20.59
N LEU A 324 -6.14 -10.87 -20.51
CA LEU A 324 -5.50 -9.62 -20.11
C LEU A 324 -5.81 -8.47 -21.08
N LEU A 325 -5.85 -8.74 -22.38
CA LEU A 325 -6.13 -7.73 -23.40
C LEU A 325 -7.60 -7.26 -23.38
N HIS A 326 -8.55 -8.18 -23.24
CA HIS A 326 -9.97 -7.90 -23.51
C HIS A 326 -10.90 -8.12 -22.33
N GLY A 327 -10.42 -8.70 -21.24
CA GLY A 327 -11.22 -9.05 -20.09
C GLY A 327 -11.93 -10.39 -20.23
N MET A 328 -12.65 -10.77 -19.17
CA MET A 328 -13.44 -12.00 -19.12
C MET A 328 -14.75 -11.75 -18.35
N THR A 329 -15.82 -12.34 -18.85
CA THR A 329 -17.17 -12.28 -18.25
C THR A 329 -17.63 -13.68 -17.89
N GLY A 330 -18.38 -13.76 -16.79
CA GLY A 330 -18.82 -15.01 -16.17
C GLY A 330 -19.93 -15.74 -16.94
N PRO A 331 -20.25 -16.97 -16.51
CA PRO A 331 -19.63 -17.74 -15.43
C PRO A 331 -18.23 -18.26 -15.78
N VAL A 332 -17.34 -18.31 -14.77
CA VAL A 332 -15.95 -18.81 -14.91
C VAL A 332 -15.73 -19.98 -13.94
N LYS A 333 -15.28 -21.12 -14.45
CA LYS A 333 -14.94 -22.29 -13.63
C LYS A 333 -13.45 -22.26 -13.27
N VAL A 334 -13.12 -22.38 -12.00
CA VAL A 334 -11.75 -22.52 -11.49
C VAL A 334 -11.72 -23.70 -10.52
N GLY A 335 -10.94 -24.74 -10.84
CA GLY A 335 -11.04 -26.02 -10.13
C GLY A 335 -12.46 -26.61 -10.24
N ASP A 336 -13.02 -26.98 -9.09
CA ASP A 336 -14.41 -27.47 -9.00
C ASP A 336 -15.45 -26.38 -8.76
N GLU A 337 -15.02 -25.14 -8.50
CA GLU A 337 -15.90 -24.02 -8.19
C GLU A 337 -16.25 -23.19 -9.43
N THR A 338 -17.46 -22.63 -9.43
CA THR A 338 -17.95 -21.73 -10.47
C THR A 338 -18.16 -20.34 -9.89
N TYR A 339 -17.47 -19.37 -10.45
CA TYR A 339 -17.51 -17.97 -10.07
C TYR A 339 -18.41 -17.19 -11.01
N THR A 340 -19.27 -16.36 -10.44
CA THR A 340 -20.19 -15.46 -11.16
C THR A 340 -20.00 -14.02 -10.66
N PRO A 341 -18.90 -13.35 -11.03
CA PRO A 341 -18.66 -11.96 -10.61
C PRO A 341 -19.78 -11.03 -11.06
N ASP A 342 -20.12 -10.03 -10.24
CA ASP A 342 -21.15 -9.03 -10.56
C ASP A 342 -20.71 -8.08 -11.70
N ALA A 343 -19.41 -8.02 -11.97
CA ALA A 343 -18.81 -7.20 -13.00
C ALA A 343 -17.81 -8.00 -13.85
N ASP A 344 -17.70 -7.62 -15.13
CA ASP A 344 -16.70 -8.19 -16.03
C ASP A 344 -15.29 -7.80 -15.56
N MET A 345 -14.34 -8.73 -15.67
CA MET A 345 -12.92 -8.38 -15.58
C MET A 345 -12.61 -7.44 -16.74
N PRO A 346 -12.08 -6.22 -16.50
CA PRO A 346 -11.82 -5.26 -17.56
C PRO A 346 -10.63 -5.70 -18.44
N GLY A 347 -10.73 -5.46 -19.74
CA GLY A 347 -9.60 -5.59 -20.65
C GLY A 347 -8.60 -4.45 -20.51
N LEU A 348 -7.32 -4.78 -20.45
CA LEU A 348 -6.23 -3.80 -20.29
C LEU A 348 -5.62 -3.36 -21.63
N GLY A 349 -6.00 -3.97 -22.74
CA GLY A 349 -5.37 -3.75 -24.04
C GLY A 349 -5.49 -2.33 -24.58
N MET A 350 -6.48 -1.55 -24.14
CA MET A 350 -6.68 -0.17 -24.56
C MET A 350 -5.94 0.85 -23.68
N ASN A 351 -5.32 0.42 -22.58
CA ASN A 351 -4.55 1.31 -21.71
C ASN A 351 -3.13 1.50 -22.28
N PRO A 352 -2.69 2.73 -22.60
CA PRO A 352 -1.35 3.00 -23.14
C PRO A 352 -0.20 2.54 -22.24
N SER A 353 -0.37 2.47 -20.91
CA SER A 353 0.66 1.95 -20.00
C SER A 353 0.74 0.42 -19.99
N MET A 354 -0.28 -0.26 -20.55
CA MET A 354 -0.37 -1.72 -20.64
C MET A 354 0.18 -2.21 -21.99
N THR A 355 1.46 -1.94 -22.20
CA THR A 355 2.22 -2.40 -23.36
C THR A 355 2.29 -3.93 -23.41
N ASP A 356 2.70 -4.49 -24.55
CA ASP A 356 2.89 -5.94 -24.69
C ASP A 356 3.92 -6.50 -23.71
N GLN A 357 4.97 -5.73 -23.41
CA GLN A 357 5.95 -6.09 -22.39
C GLN A 357 5.33 -6.07 -20.99
N THR A 358 4.56 -5.02 -20.66
CA THR A 358 3.88 -4.89 -19.36
C THR A 358 2.94 -6.07 -19.09
N LEU A 359 2.11 -6.42 -20.09
CA LEU A 359 1.16 -7.54 -19.96
C LEU A 359 1.87 -8.89 -19.91
N ALA A 360 2.97 -9.05 -20.65
CA ALA A 360 3.82 -10.24 -20.59
C ALA A 360 4.51 -10.39 -19.22
N ASP A 361 4.97 -9.29 -18.63
CA ASP A 361 5.55 -9.25 -17.29
C ASP A 361 4.48 -9.67 -16.24
N ILE A 362 3.27 -9.09 -16.29
CA ILE A 362 2.15 -9.48 -15.41
C ILE A 362 1.81 -10.96 -15.58
N ALA A 363 1.68 -11.44 -16.82
CA ALA A 363 1.37 -12.83 -17.12
C ALA A 363 2.45 -13.78 -16.57
N THR A 364 3.73 -13.41 -16.73
CA THR A 364 4.87 -14.16 -16.17
C THR A 364 4.81 -14.20 -14.64
N TYR A 365 4.48 -13.07 -14.00
CA TYR A 365 4.32 -12.98 -12.55
C TYR A 365 3.26 -13.94 -12.02
N ILE A 366 2.00 -13.80 -12.45
CA ILE A 366 0.89 -14.61 -11.92
C ILE A 366 1.01 -16.10 -12.27
N ARG A 367 1.71 -16.43 -13.35
CA ARG A 367 1.99 -17.82 -13.74
C ARG A 367 3.08 -18.47 -12.89
N ASN A 368 3.92 -17.70 -12.21
CA ASN A 368 5.07 -18.21 -11.45
C ASN A 368 5.13 -17.60 -10.04
N GLU A 369 3.98 -17.28 -9.46
CA GLU A 369 3.81 -16.79 -8.10
C GLU A 369 2.81 -17.70 -7.37
N TRP A 370 2.87 -17.71 -6.04
CA TRP A 370 2.05 -18.59 -5.19
C TRP A 370 2.38 -20.07 -5.45
N SER A 371 1.38 -20.93 -5.63
CA SER A 371 1.60 -22.33 -6.00
C SER A 371 1.92 -22.52 -7.49
N ASN A 372 1.67 -21.51 -8.33
CA ASN A 372 1.83 -21.62 -9.78
C ASN A 372 3.30 -21.76 -10.18
N LYS A 373 3.60 -22.72 -11.08
CA LYS A 373 4.94 -22.98 -11.65
C LYS A 373 4.92 -23.00 -13.19
N GLY A 374 4.26 -22.03 -13.80
CA GLY A 374 4.16 -21.84 -15.24
C GLY A 374 5.39 -21.19 -15.86
N ALA A 375 5.58 -21.42 -17.16
CA ALA A 375 6.62 -20.76 -17.94
C ALA A 375 6.36 -19.25 -18.11
N ALA A 376 7.44 -18.48 -18.26
CA ALA A 376 7.38 -17.06 -18.60
C ALA A 376 6.67 -16.82 -19.95
N VAL A 377 6.05 -15.66 -20.06
CA VAL A 377 5.31 -15.26 -21.26
C VAL A 377 6.12 -14.20 -22.01
N PRO A 378 6.48 -14.41 -23.29
CA PRO A 378 7.22 -13.42 -24.05
C PRO A 378 6.30 -12.31 -24.56
N ALA A 379 6.80 -11.07 -24.60
CA ALA A 379 6.07 -9.91 -25.14
C ALA A 379 5.58 -10.14 -26.59
N ALA A 380 6.35 -10.87 -27.40
CA ALA A 380 5.99 -11.21 -28.77
C ALA A 380 4.69 -12.04 -28.85
N LEU A 381 4.38 -12.88 -27.84
CA LEU A 381 3.12 -13.62 -27.78
C LEU A 381 1.96 -12.66 -27.53
N VAL A 382 2.09 -11.73 -26.59
CA VAL A 382 1.05 -10.73 -26.33
C VAL A 382 0.81 -9.85 -27.54
N ALA A 383 1.87 -9.40 -28.21
CA ALA A 383 1.78 -8.62 -29.44
C ALA A 383 1.02 -9.40 -30.54
N ARG A 384 1.33 -10.70 -30.72
CA ARG A 384 0.61 -11.57 -31.66
C ARG A 384 -0.86 -11.68 -31.31
N GLU A 385 -1.21 -11.98 -30.07
CA GLU A 385 -2.62 -12.11 -29.67
C GLU A 385 -3.36 -10.78 -29.77
N ARG A 386 -2.72 -9.65 -29.47
CA ARG A 386 -3.29 -8.32 -29.66
C ARG A 386 -3.65 -8.06 -31.11
N GLU A 387 -2.74 -8.37 -32.04
CA GLU A 387 -3.00 -8.22 -33.48
C GLU A 387 -4.11 -9.16 -33.96
N LEU A 388 -4.08 -10.43 -33.55
CA LEU A 388 -5.11 -11.42 -33.90
C LEU A 388 -6.51 -11.06 -33.37
N THR A 389 -6.57 -10.29 -32.29
CA THR A 389 -7.82 -9.92 -31.62
C THR A 389 -8.15 -8.44 -31.73
N LYS A 390 -7.43 -7.67 -32.56
CA LYS A 390 -7.60 -6.21 -32.69
C LYS A 390 -9.01 -5.76 -33.07
N SER A 391 -9.77 -6.62 -33.75
CA SER A 391 -11.16 -6.36 -34.14
C SER A 391 -12.14 -6.52 -32.97
N ARG A 392 -11.70 -7.05 -31.83
CA ARG A 392 -12.53 -7.22 -30.64
C ARG A 392 -12.34 -5.99 -29.74
N THR A 393 -13.31 -5.08 -29.75
CA THR A 393 -13.24 -3.83 -28.99
C THR A 393 -14.27 -3.82 -27.86
N GLY A 394 -13.83 -3.69 -26.62
CA GLY A 394 -14.71 -3.51 -25.45
C GLY A 394 -15.62 -4.70 -25.13
N LYS A 395 -15.31 -5.89 -25.66
CA LYS A 395 -16.07 -7.12 -25.42
C LYS A 395 -15.22 -8.15 -24.68
N ALA A 396 -15.54 -8.36 -23.41
CA ALA A 396 -14.95 -9.41 -22.60
C ALA A 396 -15.17 -10.80 -23.20
N TRP A 397 -14.25 -11.72 -22.92
CA TRP A 397 -14.37 -13.11 -23.35
C TRP A 397 -15.31 -13.90 -22.44
N THR A 398 -16.10 -14.80 -23.01
CA THR A 398 -16.74 -15.88 -22.25
C THR A 398 -15.81 -17.10 -22.19
N ALA A 399 -15.96 -17.95 -21.16
CA ALA A 399 -15.22 -19.22 -21.08
C ALA A 399 -15.39 -20.10 -22.33
N ALA A 400 -16.59 -20.11 -22.91
CA ALA A 400 -16.90 -20.87 -24.12
C ALA A 400 -16.21 -20.35 -25.39
N GLU A 401 -15.96 -19.05 -25.49
CA GLU A 401 -15.23 -18.47 -26.63
C GLU A 401 -13.73 -18.76 -26.57
N LEU A 402 -13.15 -18.88 -25.36
CA LEU A 402 -11.72 -19.13 -25.15
C LEU A 402 -11.32 -20.60 -25.24
N THR A 403 -12.28 -21.51 -25.16
CA THR A 403 -12.07 -22.97 -25.14
C THR A 403 -12.40 -23.67 -26.46
N ARG A 404 -12.78 -22.90 -27.50
CA ARG A 404 -12.86 -23.35 -28.89
C ARG A 404 -11.48 -23.31 -29.54
#